data_AF-A0A7W7JY06-F1
#
_entry.id   AF-A0A7W7JY06-F1
#
_cell.length_a   1.000
_cell.length_b   1.000
_cell.length_c   1.000
_cell.angle_alpha   90.00
_cell.angle_beta   90.00
_cell.angle_gamma   90.00
#
_symmetry.space_group_name_H-M   'P 1'
#
loop_
_entity.id
_entity.type
_entity.pdbx_description
1 polymer ?
#
loop_
_entity_poly.entity_id
_entity_poly.type
_entity_poly.pdbx_seq_one_letter_code
_entity_poly.pdbx_strand_id
1 'polypeptide(L)'
;MLLPLLLLAQDPLAPLDYWVGRCWRTTLAPEVTDTHCFTRVEAGVRDHHEVIDKGEKVYQGDTDYRWDGTRIRFAYRNDQGPVSEGVVTPTATGLDMEGVQLERTATGFAMITERGRREFTRTE
;
A
#
# COMPACT_ATOMS: atom_id res chain seq x y z
N MET A 1 -2.71 -8.70 44.78
CA MET A 1 -3.10 -8.94 43.37
C MET A 1 -2.42 -7.88 42.53
N LEU A 2 -1.37 -8.25 41.78
CA LEU A 2 -0.70 -7.39 40.81
C LEU A 2 -1.17 -7.84 39.42
N LEU A 3 -2.00 -7.03 38.76
CA LEU A 3 -2.27 -7.22 37.33
C LEU A 3 -0.99 -6.81 36.57
N PRO A 4 -0.39 -7.67 35.76
CA PRO A 4 0.66 -7.22 34.85
C PRO A 4 -0.02 -6.38 33.76
N LEU A 5 0.34 -5.10 33.67
CA LEU A 5 0.13 -4.34 32.43
C LEU A 5 1.04 -4.99 31.38
N LEU A 6 0.48 -5.87 30.55
CA LEU A 6 1.10 -6.23 29.28
C LEU A 6 1.10 -4.96 28.42
N LEU A 7 2.27 -4.32 28.35
CA LEU A 7 2.57 -3.35 27.31
C LEU A 7 2.60 -4.14 25.99
N LEU A 8 1.46 -4.26 25.32
CA LEU A 8 1.42 -4.77 23.95
C LEU A 8 2.32 -3.84 23.13
N ALA A 9 3.45 -4.34 22.65
CA ALA A 9 4.24 -3.63 21.67
C ALA A 9 3.31 -3.30 20.50
N GLN A 10 3.02 -2.02 20.30
CA GLN A 10 2.22 -1.60 19.15
C GLN A 10 2.99 -2.01 17.90
N ASP A 11 2.33 -2.76 17.03
CA ASP A 11 2.89 -3.13 15.74
C ASP A 11 3.21 -1.83 14.97
N PRO A 12 4.48 -1.53 14.67
CA PRO A 12 4.84 -0.31 13.97
C PRO A 12 4.27 -0.26 12.55
N LEU A 13 3.81 -1.39 12.00
CA LEU A 13 3.14 -1.46 10.70
C LEU A 13 1.61 -1.41 10.78
N ALA A 14 1.03 -1.26 11.97
CA ALA A 14 -0.42 -1.11 12.17
C ALA A 14 -1.08 -0.04 11.27
N PRO A 15 -0.41 1.07 10.89
CA PRO A 15 -0.98 2.01 9.93
C PRO A 15 -1.37 1.39 8.58
N LEU A 16 -0.77 0.27 8.16
CA LEU A 16 -1.06 -0.43 6.90
C LEU A 16 -2.22 -1.43 7.00
N ASP A 17 -2.74 -1.72 8.19
CA ASP A 17 -3.70 -2.81 8.44
C ASP A 17 -5.01 -2.69 7.64
N TYR A 18 -5.40 -1.46 7.26
CA TYR A 18 -6.58 -1.26 6.41
C TYR A 18 -6.45 -1.96 5.05
N TRP A 19 -5.25 -1.91 4.46
CA TRP A 19 -4.98 -2.44 3.13
C TRP A 19 -4.63 -3.92 3.15
N VAL A 20 -3.93 -4.38 4.19
CA VAL A 20 -3.38 -5.74 4.29
C VAL A 20 -4.46 -6.82 4.23
N GLY A 21 -4.16 -7.90 3.50
CA GLY A 21 -5.05 -9.05 3.32
C GLY A 21 -6.12 -8.84 2.25
N ARG A 22 -5.99 -7.80 1.42
CA ARG A 22 -6.97 -7.42 0.39
C ARG A 22 -6.27 -7.02 -0.90
N CYS A 23 -6.99 -7.21 -2.00
CA CYS A 23 -6.66 -6.61 -3.27
C CYS A 23 -7.63 -5.46 -3.58
N TRP A 24 -7.12 -4.46 -4.26
CA TRP A 24 -7.80 -3.20 -4.54
C TRP A 24 -7.60 -2.87 -6.00
N ARG A 25 -8.67 -2.56 -6.71
CA ARG A 25 -8.64 -2.38 -8.16
C ARG A 25 -9.20 -1.03 -8.57
N THR A 26 -8.60 -0.47 -9.60
CA THR A 26 -9.13 0.68 -10.33
C THR A 26 -9.14 0.40 -11.84
N THR A 27 -9.88 1.21 -12.59
CA THR A 27 -9.89 1.21 -14.04
C THR A 27 -9.12 2.45 -14.52
N LEU A 28 -7.98 2.25 -15.17
CA LEU A 28 -7.15 3.35 -15.69
C LEU A 28 -7.73 3.91 -17.00
N ALA A 29 -8.29 3.04 -17.84
CA ALA A 29 -8.92 3.30 -19.14
C ALA A 29 -9.85 2.12 -19.49
N PRO A 30 -10.68 2.18 -20.55
CA PRO A 30 -11.45 1.02 -21.00
C PRO A 30 -10.54 -0.20 -21.17
N GLU A 31 -10.89 -1.31 -20.51
CA GLU A 31 -10.13 -2.59 -20.54
C GLU A 31 -8.73 -2.54 -19.90
N VAL A 32 -8.34 -1.42 -19.28
CA VAL A 32 -7.07 -1.28 -18.56
C VAL A 32 -7.35 -1.17 -17.07
N THR A 33 -6.94 -2.17 -16.30
CA THR A 33 -7.13 -2.22 -14.84
C THR A 33 -5.79 -2.26 -14.13
N ASP A 34 -5.73 -1.63 -12.96
CA ASP A 34 -4.59 -1.70 -12.06
C ASP A 34 -5.07 -2.27 -10.72
N THR A 35 -4.41 -3.32 -10.26
CA THR A 35 -4.78 -4.05 -9.05
C THR A 35 -3.59 -4.07 -8.10
N HIS A 36 -3.79 -3.58 -6.87
CA HIS A 36 -2.83 -3.59 -5.77
C HIS A 36 -3.25 -4.61 -4.71
N CYS A 37 -2.37 -5.52 -4.33
CA CYS A 37 -2.60 -6.59 -3.37
C CYS A 37 -1.62 -6.50 -2.21
N PHE A 38 -2.12 -6.09 -1.04
CA PHE A 38 -1.30 -5.90 0.15
C PHE A 38 -1.29 -7.17 0.99
N THR A 39 -0.10 -7.68 1.27
CA THR A 39 0.11 -8.94 2.00
C THR A 39 1.10 -8.75 3.14
N ARG A 40 0.83 -9.39 4.26
CA ARG A 40 1.80 -9.49 5.36
C ARG A 40 2.88 -10.49 4.95
N VAL A 41 4.14 -10.11 5.08
CA VAL A 41 5.32 -10.97 4.83
C VAL A 41 6.24 -10.94 6.06
N GLU A 42 7.17 -11.88 6.17
CA GLU A 42 8.09 -11.95 7.33
C GLU A 42 8.83 -10.62 7.58
N ALA A 43 9.26 -9.95 6.51
CA ALA A 43 10.00 -8.70 6.58
C ALA A 43 9.12 -7.43 6.74
N GLY A 44 7.78 -7.55 6.75
CA GLY A 44 6.87 -6.41 6.83
C GLY A 44 5.58 -6.57 6.02
N VAL A 45 5.23 -5.58 5.20
CA VAL A 45 4.09 -5.66 4.27
C VAL A 45 4.60 -5.51 2.84
N ARG A 46 4.04 -6.28 1.92
CA ARG A 46 4.28 -6.15 0.48
C ARG A 46 2.98 -5.79 -0.23
N ASP A 47 3.01 -4.69 -0.96
CA ASP A 47 2.01 -4.38 -1.99
C ASP A 47 2.53 -4.87 -3.34
N HIS A 48 1.88 -5.88 -3.90
CA HIS A 48 2.12 -6.31 -5.27
C HIS A 48 1.06 -5.68 -6.17
N HIS A 49 1.48 -4.96 -7.21
CA HIS A 49 0.52 -4.38 -8.14
C HIS A 49 0.77 -4.78 -9.59
N GLU A 50 -0.33 -5.00 -10.33
CA GLU A 50 -0.32 -5.43 -11.72
C GLU A 50 -1.28 -4.58 -12.55
N VAL A 51 -0.81 -4.14 -13.72
CA VAL A 51 -1.65 -3.50 -14.73
C VAL A 51 -1.95 -4.51 -15.83
N ILE A 52 -3.24 -4.73 -16.06
CA ILE A 52 -3.77 -5.58 -17.13
C ILE A 52 -4.39 -4.68 -18.20
N ASP A 53 -3.99 -4.85 -19.46
CA ASP A 53 -4.57 -4.22 -20.65
C ASP A 53 -5.09 -5.32 -21.59
N LYS A 54 -6.40 -5.31 -21.88
CA LYS A 54 -7.06 -6.32 -22.74
C LYS A 54 -6.80 -7.77 -22.32
N GLY A 55 -6.70 -8.01 -21.02
CA GLY A 55 -6.45 -9.33 -20.44
C GLY A 55 -4.98 -9.75 -20.39
N GLU A 56 -4.06 -8.94 -20.91
CA GLU A 56 -2.62 -9.18 -20.83
C GLU A 56 -1.97 -8.31 -19.75
N LYS A 57 -1.04 -8.90 -19.00
CA LYS A 57 -0.24 -8.15 -18.03
C LYS A 57 0.80 -7.30 -18.76
N VAL A 58 0.66 -5.98 -18.65
CA VAL A 58 1.54 -5.00 -19.30
C VAL A 58 2.48 -4.30 -18.33
N TYR A 59 2.22 -4.37 -17.03
CA TYR A 59 3.07 -3.81 -16.00
C TYR A 59 2.92 -4.59 -14.70
N GLN A 60 4.00 -4.63 -13.91
CA GLN A 60 3.94 -5.07 -12.52
C GLN A 60 4.97 -4.32 -11.67
N GLY A 61 4.68 -4.21 -10.38
CA GLY A 61 5.62 -3.71 -9.40
C GLY A 61 5.36 -4.28 -8.01
N ASP A 62 6.31 -4.06 -7.13
CA ASP A 62 6.22 -4.41 -5.72
C ASP A 62 6.69 -3.23 -4.88
N THR A 63 5.91 -2.85 -3.88
CA THR A 63 6.33 -1.97 -2.79
C THR A 63 6.51 -2.78 -1.52
N ASP A 64 7.73 -2.81 -0.98
CA ASP A 64 8.01 -3.38 0.33
C ASP A 64 7.98 -2.29 1.41
N TYR A 65 7.12 -2.46 2.40
CA TYR A 65 7.02 -1.61 3.59
C TYR A 65 7.66 -2.29 4.79
N ARG A 66 8.62 -1.62 5.43
CA ARG A 66 9.39 -2.18 6.56
C ARG A 66 9.58 -1.16 7.66
N TRP A 67 9.57 -1.63 8.91
CA TRP A 67 9.99 -0.81 10.05
C TRP A 67 11.53 -0.83 10.16
N ASP A 68 12.16 0.34 10.21
CA ASP A 68 13.62 0.46 10.36
C ASP A 68 14.11 0.66 11.80
N GLY A 69 13.20 0.57 12.78
CA GLY A 69 13.47 0.90 14.18
C GLY A 69 12.98 2.29 14.59
N THR A 70 12.71 3.19 13.64
CA THR A 70 12.27 4.58 13.89
C THR A 70 11.09 5.01 13.01
N ARG A 71 11.04 4.57 11.75
CA ARG A 71 10.02 4.93 10.76
C ARG A 71 9.66 3.73 9.89
N ILE A 72 8.49 3.80 9.25
CA ILE A 72 8.13 2.89 8.17
C ILE A 72 8.84 3.40 6.90
N ARG A 73 9.57 2.52 6.24
CA ARG A 73 10.26 2.77 4.97
C ARG A 73 9.52 2.02 3.87
N PHE A 74 9.39 2.64 2.70
CA PHE A 74 8.94 1.95 1.50
C PHE A 74 10.11 1.80 0.51
N ALA A 75 10.13 0.69 -0.22
CA ALA A 75 11.02 0.48 -1.35
C ALA A 75 10.19 -0.10 -2.51
N TYR A 76 10.07 0.68 -3.58
CA TYR A 76 9.32 0.34 -4.77
C TYR A 76 10.23 -0.11 -5.91
N ARG A 77 9.85 -1.21 -6.55
CA ARG A 77 10.49 -1.75 -7.75
C ARG A 77 9.44 -2.12 -8.78
N ASN A 78 9.81 -2.03 -10.05
CA ASN A 78 9.07 -2.63 -11.15
C ASN A 78 9.88 -3.76 -11.81
N ASP A 79 9.38 -4.26 -12.93
CA ASP A 79 10.04 -5.25 -13.79
C ASP A 79 11.44 -4.83 -14.29
N GLN A 80 11.74 -3.53 -14.30
CA GLN A 80 13.04 -2.98 -14.70
C GLN A 80 14.00 -2.78 -13.51
N GLY A 81 13.53 -2.97 -12.27
CA GLY A 81 14.35 -2.86 -11.06
C GLY A 81 13.85 -1.79 -10.08
N PRO A 82 14.71 -1.32 -9.16
CA PRO A 82 14.35 -0.30 -8.17
C PRO A 82 13.97 1.03 -8.84
N VAL A 83 12.88 1.64 -8.38
CA VAL A 83 12.36 2.90 -8.94
C VAL A 83 12.39 4.02 -7.90
N SER A 84 11.92 3.74 -6.69
CA SER A 84 11.88 4.74 -5.62
C SER A 84 11.95 4.09 -4.25
N GLU A 85 12.37 4.85 -3.26
CA GLU A 85 12.35 4.48 -1.85
C GLU A 85 12.15 5.74 -1.01
N GLY A 86 11.67 5.58 0.22
CA GLY A 86 11.42 6.72 1.09
C GLY A 86 10.76 6.33 2.39
N VAL A 87 10.14 7.30 3.05
CA VAL A 87 9.45 7.14 4.32
C VAL A 87 7.94 7.13 4.10
N VAL A 88 7.25 6.27 4.86
CA VAL A 88 5.79 6.35 4.99
C VAL A 88 5.44 7.13 6.25
N THR A 89 4.65 8.18 6.09
CA THR A 89 4.10 8.99 7.18
C THR A 89 2.60 8.68 7.33
N PRO A 90 2.17 8.08 8.45
CA PRO A 90 0.75 7.93 8.74
C PRO A 90 0.06 9.30 8.83
N THR A 91 -1.12 9.41 8.23
CA THR A 91 -1.97 10.60 8.29
C THR A 91 -3.31 10.28 8.95
N ALA A 92 -4.13 11.31 9.21
CA ALA A 92 -5.47 11.11 9.75
C ALA A 92 -6.36 10.24 8.82
N THR A 93 -6.19 10.38 7.51
CA THR A 93 -7.00 9.71 6.48
C THR A 93 -6.31 8.49 5.88
N GLY A 94 -5.01 8.28 6.11
CA GLY A 94 -4.28 7.26 5.38
C GLY A 94 -2.78 7.24 5.60
N LEU A 95 -2.04 7.18 4.49
CA LEU A 95 -0.58 7.16 4.43
C LEU A 95 -0.11 8.22 3.43
N ASP A 96 1.02 8.87 3.71
CA ASP A 96 1.77 9.69 2.76
C ASP A 96 3.14 9.04 2.51
N MET A 97 3.48 8.87 1.24
CA MET A 97 4.74 8.32 0.75
C MET A 97 5.47 9.38 -0.06
N GLU A 98 5.81 10.49 0.60
CA GLU A 98 6.57 11.61 0.03
C GLU A 98 5.87 12.22 -1.20
N GLY A 99 4.57 12.50 -1.07
CA GLY A 99 3.74 13.09 -2.14
C GLY A 99 2.86 12.11 -2.90
N VAL A 100 2.99 10.80 -2.66
CA VAL A 100 1.99 9.79 -3.03
C VAL A 100 1.15 9.43 -1.82
N GLN A 101 -0.12 9.83 -1.81
CA GLN A 101 -1.01 9.58 -0.68
C GLN A 101 -1.94 8.40 -0.96
N LEU A 102 -2.12 7.54 0.03
CA LEU A 102 -3.15 6.51 0.05
C LEU A 102 -4.19 6.90 1.09
N GLU A 103 -5.31 7.47 0.68
CA GLU A 103 -6.38 7.92 1.58
C GLU A 103 -7.52 6.91 1.63
N ARG A 104 -7.96 6.53 2.82
CA ARG A 104 -9.15 5.69 2.97
C ARG A 104 -10.39 6.42 2.50
N THR A 105 -11.28 5.72 1.81
CA THR A 105 -12.58 6.20 1.34
C THR A 105 -13.70 5.26 1.77
N ALA A 106 -14.95 5.64 1.51
CA ALA A 106 -16.11 4.84 1.91
C ALA A 106 -16.15 3.46 1.24
N THR A 107 -15.59 3.33 0.04
CA THR A 107 -15.63 2.13 -0.79
C THR A 107 -14.26 1.48 -1.01
N GLY A 108 -13.19 2.11 -0.53
CA GLY A 108 -11.84 1.58 -0.55
C GLY A 108 -10.78 2.61 -0.21
N PHE A 109 -9.89 2.92 -1.14
CA PHE A 109 -8.92 4.00 -0.94
C PHE A 109 -8.70 4.78 -2.22
N ALA A 110 -8.19 6.00 -2.10
CA ALA A 110 -7.73 6.79 -3.22
C ALA A 110 -6.22 6.95 -3.20
N MET A 111 -5.58 6.73 -4.34
CA MET A 111 -4.21 7.15 -4.58
C MET A 111 -4.22 8.58 -5.11
N ILE A 112 -3.50 9.48 -4.45
CA ILE A 112 -3.38 10.89 -4.85
C ILE A 112 -1.93 11.17 -5.15
N THR A 113 -1.69 11.75 -6.32
CA THR A 113 -0.37 12.17 -6.79
C THR A 113 -0.50 13.56 -7.41
N GLU A 114 0.62 14.15 -7.83
CA GLU A 114 0.62 15.38 -8.64
C GLU A 114 -0.20 15.24 -9.94
N ARG A 115 -0.38 14.01 -10.44
CA ARG A 115 -1.15 13.72 -11.66
C ARG A 115 -2.66 13.60 -11.41
N GLY A 116 -3.09 13.68 -10.15
CA GLY A 116 -4.48 13.64 -9.74
C GLY A 116 -4.82 12.51 -8.77
N ARG A 117 -6.13 12.29 -8.61
CA ARG A 117 -6.72 11.33 -7.68
C ARG A 117 -7.30 10.14 -8.42
N ARG A 118 -7.06 8.93 -7.91
CA ARG A 118 -7.60 7.68 -8.44
C ARG A 118 -8.20 6.83 -7.34
N GLU A 119 -9.47 6.47 -7.49
CA GLU A 119 -10.18 5.61 -6.54
C GLU A 119 -9.93 4.13 -6.85
N PHE A 120 -9.61 3.37 -5.82
CA PHE A 120 -9.48 1.92 -5.82
C PHE A 120 -10.56 1.33 -4.93
N THR A 121 -11.31 0.38 -5.47
CA THR A 121 -12.32 -0.36 -4.73
C THR A 121 -11.79 -1.75 -4.41
N ARG A 122 -12.27 -2.31 -3.31
CA ARG A 122 -11.91 -3.67 -2.93
C ARG A 122 -12.34 -4.67 -4.00
N THR A 123 -11.47 -5.61 -4.37
CA THR A 123 -11.89 -6.78 -5.15
C THR A 123 -12.48 -7.83 -4.21
N GLU A 124 -13.53 -8.52 -4.66
CA GLU A 124 -14.11 -9.65 -3.93
C GLU A 124 -13.09 -10.75 -3.65
#